data_AF-A0A1I0P0U3-F1
#
_entry.id   AF-A0A1I0P0U3-F1
#
_cell.length_a   1.000
_cell.length_b   1.000
_cell.length_c   1.000
_cell.angle_alpha   90.00
_cell.angle_beta   90.00
_cell.angle_gamma   90.00
#
_symmetry.space_group_name_H-M   'P 1'
#
loop_
_entity.id
_entity.type
_entity.pdbx_description
1 polymer ?
#
loop_
_entity_poly.entity_id
_entity_poly.type
_entity_poly.pdbx_seq_one_letter_code
_entity_poly.pdbx_strand_id
1 'polypeptide(L)'
;MTKETINVLLDIHTKLSSLPITFREKVCEECNWSTPTFYRKMRGRDKPNPNEKGKIIPALSNAEKQRIIEIMVEVFAIGEEDLEKYRKTSK
;
A
#
# COMPACT_ATOMS: atom_id res chain seq x y z
N MET A 1 18.35 17.03 -30.00
CA MET A 1 17.48 16.79 -28.83
C MET A 1 18.39 16.49 -27.66
N THR A 2 18.43 17.38 -26.66
CA THR A 2 19.23 17.18 -25.45
C THR A 2 18.66 16.00 -24.67
N LYS A 3 19.51 15.01 -24.38
CA LYS A 3 19.16 13.86 -23.54
C LYS A 3 19.00 14.42 -22.12
N GLU A 4 17.79 14.75 -21.70
CA GLU A 4 17.56 15.27 -20.36
C GLU A 4 18.04 14.24 -19.33
N THR A 5 18.96 14.67 -18.48
CA THR A 5 19.48 13.87 -17.38
C THR A 5 18.39 13.77 -16.31
N ILE A 6 17.91 12.55 -16.07
CA ILE A 6 16.88 12.31 -15.06
C ILE A 6 17.45 12.64 -13.67
N ASN A 7 16.84 13.58 -12.96
CA ASN A 7 17.11 13.80 -11.55
C ASN A 7 16.54 12.62 -10.76
N VAL A 8 17.38 11.62 -10.48
CA VAL A 8 16.99 10.37 -9.81
C VAL A 8 16.36 10.63 -8.44
N LEU A 9 16.89 11.59 -7.68
CA LEU A 9 16.35 11.95 -6.37
C LEU A 9 14.91 12.48 -6.48
N LEU A 10 14.66 13.38 -7.43
CA LEU A 10 13.33 13.94 -7.67
C LEU A 10 12.33 12.85 -8.09
N ASP A 11 12.70 11.96 -9.00
CA ASP A 11 11.81 10.88 -9.46
C ASP A 11 11.47 9.91 -8.32
N ILE A 12 12.47 9.45 -7.58
CA ILE A 12 12.26 8.54 -6.44
C ILE A 12 11.38 9.19 -5.38
N HIS A 13 11.66 10.45 -5.00
CA HIS A 13 10.85 11.16 -4.02
C HIS A 13 9.39 11.31 -4.48
N THR A 14 9.18 11.60 -5.77
CA THR A 14 7.83 11.70 -6.36
C THR A 14 7.10 10.36 -6.27
N LYS A 15 7.77 9.25 -6.60
CA LYS A 15 7.21 7.90 -6.48
C LYS A 15 6.89 7.50 -5.05
N LEU A 16 7.76 7.81 -4.10
CA LEU A 16 7.50 7.57 -2.67
C LEU A 16 6.28 8.37 -2.18
N SER A 17 6.08 9.58 -2.70
CA SER A 17 4.92 10.41 -2.38
C SER A 17 3.61 9.84 -2.95
N SER A 18 3.65 9.15 -4.10
CA SER A 18 2.48 8.47 -4.68
C SER A 18 2.21 7.08 -4.07
N LEU A 19 3.23 6.43 -3.50
CA LEU A 19 3.14 5.10 -2.90
C LEU A 19 1.94 4.88 -1.95
N PRO A 20 1.68 5.76 -0.95
CA PRO A 20 0.53 5.58 -0.05
C PRO A 20 -0.82 5.71 -0.77
N ILE A 21 -0.88 6.49 -1.87
CA ILE A 21 -2.10 6.65 -2.68
C ILE A 21 -2.36 5.35 -3.44
N THR A 22 -1.35 4.84 -4.15
CA THR A 22 -1.44 3.57 -4.90
C THR A 22 -1.80 2.40 -3.99
N PHE A 23 -1.17 2.30 -2.82
CA PHE A 23 -1.50 1.28 -1.82
C PHE A 23 -2.97 1.38 -1.38
N ARG A 24 -3.44 2.58 -1.01
CA ARG A 24 -4.83 2.79 -0.61
C ARG A 24 -5.81 2.40 -1.72
N GLU A 25 -5.55 2.81 -2.96
CA GLU A 25 -6.42 2.53 -4.10
C GLU A 25 -6.56 1.03 -4.36
N LYS A 26 -5.43 0.30 -4.37
CA LYS A 26 -5.45 -1.17 -4.48
C LYS A 26 -6.18 -1.84 -3.32
N VAL A 27 -5.96 -1.40 -2.08
CA VAL A 27 -6.71 -1.95 -0.93
C VAL A 27 -8.22 -1.69 -1.08
N CYS A 28 -8.60 -0.49 -1.51
CA CYS A 28 -10.01 -0.17 -1.76
C CYS A 28 -10.63 -1.05 -2.84
N GLU A 29 -9.92 -1.26 -3.95
CA GLU A 29 -10.37 -2.11 -5.06
C GLU A 29 -10.53 -3.57 -4.62
N GLU A 30 -9.45 -4.16 -4.10
CA GLU A 30 -9.36 -5.59 -3.79
C GLU A 30 -10.20 -6.02 -2.58
N CYS A 31 -10.37 -5.12 -1.59
CA CYS A 31 -11.21 -5.38 -0.43
C CYS A 31 -12.65 -4.85 -0.61
N ASN A 32 -12.99 -4.28 -1.78
CA ASN A 32 -14.27 -3.62 -2.06
C ASN A 32 -14.64 -2.57 -0.98
N TRP A 33 -13.67 -1.73 -0.62
CA TRP A 33 -13.85 -0.64 0.32
C TRP A 33 -13.96 0.70 -0.39
N SER A 34 -14.82 1.57 0.13
CA SER A 34 -14.75 2.99 -0.19
C SER A 34 -13.59 3.65 0.56
N THR A 35 -13.10 4.79 0.07
CA THR A 35 -12.07 5.59 0.75
C THR A 35 -12.41 5.90 2.22
N PRO A 36 -13.65 6.27 2.60
CA PRO A 36 -14.03 6.40 4.00
C PRO A 36 -13.90 5.10 4.80
N THR A 37 -14.27 3.96 4.21
CA THR A 37 -14.15 2.64 4.85
C THR A 37 -12.69 2.29 5.14
N PHE A 38 -11.79 2.52 4.17
CA PHE A 38 -10.36 2.36 4.37
C PHE A 38 -9.87 3.12 5.60
N TYR A 39 -10.17 4.43 5.68
CA TYR A 39 -9.71 5.24 6.80
C TYR A 39 -10.36 4.85 8.14
N ARG A 40 -11.61 4.38 8.15
CA ARG A 40 -12.24 3.84 9.36
C ARG A 40 -11.54 2.56 9.83
N LYS A 41 -11.27 1.62 8.92
CA LYS A 41 -10.59 0.34 9.19
C LYS A 41 -9.14 0.57 9.65
N MET A 42 -8.41 1.47 9.00
CA MET A 42 -7.03 1.86 9.36
C MET A 42 -6.92 2.36 10.80
N ARG A 43 -7.93 3.08 11.29
CA ARG A 43 -7.99 3.57 12.69
C ARG A 43 -8.74 2.62 13.62
N GLY A 44 -9.26 1.52 13.09
CA GLY A 44 -10.02 0.52 13.83
C GLY A 44 -9.14 -0.17 14.87
N ARG A 45 -9.75 -0.52 16.00
CA ARG A 45 -9.12 -1.31 17.05
C ARG A 45 -9.97 -2.53 17.34
N ASP A 46 -9.31 -3.59 17.73
CA ASP A 46 -9.94 -4.79 18.24
C ASP A 46 -10.81 -4.46 19.46
N LYS A 47 -11.99 -5.06 19.54
CA LYS A 47 -12.97 -4.76 20.60
C LYS A 47 -13.30 -6.02 21.39
N PRO A 48 -13.54 -5.94 22.71
CA PRO A 48 -14.09 -7.06 23.46
C PRO A 48 -15.44 -7.50 22.88
N ASN A 49 -15.68 -8.80 22.81
CA ASN A 49 -16.97 -9.33 22.41
C ASN A 49 -17.97 -9.11 23.56
N PRO A 50 -19.07 -8.34 23.35
CA PRO A 50 -20.04 -8.05 24.40
C PRO A 50 -20.78 -9.31 24.89
N ASN A 51 -20.85 -10.34 24.06
CA ASN A 51 -21.61 -11.56 24.32
C ASN A 51 -20.74 -12.70 24.90
N GLU A 52 -19.41 -12.59 24.81
CA GLU A 52 -18.50 -13.66 25.20
C GLU A 52 -17.28 -13.10 25.94
N LYS A 53 -17.26 -13.26 27.28
CA LYS A 53 -16.13 -12.83 28.12
C LYS A 53 -14.83 -13.50 27.67
N GLY A 54 -13.81 -12.68 27.41
CA GLY A 54 -12.48 -13.13 26.99
C GLY A 54 -12.30 -13.27 25.48
N LYS A 55 -13.35 -13.13 24.65
CA LYS A 55 -13.21 -13.09 23.18
C LYS A 55 -13.07 -11.65 22.67
N ILE A 56 -12.35 -11.53 21.56
CA ILE A 56 -12.07 -10.27 20.86
C ILE A 56 -12.69 -10.31 19.47
N ILE A 57 -13.35 -9.23 19.07
CA ILE A 57 -13.81 -8.96 17.71
C ILE A 57 -12.71 -8.14 17.02
N PRO A 58 -12.01 -8.72 16.03
CA PRO A 58 -10.91 -8.03 15.39
C PRO A 58 -11.39 -6.91 14.46
N ALA A 59 -10.63 -5.82 14.34
CA ALA A 59 -10.93 -4.73 13.40
C ALA A 59 -10.79 -5.16 11.93
N LEU A 60 -9.85 -6.08 11.69
CA LEU A 60 -9.57 -6.71 10.41
C LEU A 60 -9.71 -8.23 10.53
N SER A 61 -10.46 -8.84 9.63
CA SER A 61 -10.49 -10.30 9.46
C SER A 61 -9.13 -10.83 9.03
N ASN A 62 -8.90 -12.13 9.21
CA ASN A 62 -7.65 -12.76 8.77
C ASN A 62 -7.48 -12.67 7.23
N ALA A 63 -8.58 -12.77 6.48
CA ALA A 63 -8.55 -12.61 5.02
C ALA A 63 -8.16 -11.19 4.61
N GLU A 64 -8.75 -10.16 5.25
CA GLU A 64 -8.38 -8.76 5.02
C GLU A 64 -6.89 -8.53 5.32
N LYS A 65 -6.37 -9.04 6.45
CA LYS A 65 -4.95 -8.92 6.80
C LYS A 65 -4.04 -9.53 5.73
N GLN A 66 -4.35 -10.76 5.30
CA GLN A 66 -3.56 -11.47 4.30
C GLN A 66 -3.54 -10.70 2.97
N ARG A 67 -4.71 -10.28 2.47
CA ARG A 67 -4.81 -9.54 1.21
C ARG A 67 -4.08 -8.19 1.27
N ILE A 68 -4.18 -7.46 2.38
CA ILE A 68 -3.47 -6.18 2.57
C ILE A 68 -1.95 -6.36 2.48
N ILE A 69 -1.40 -7.44 3.06
CA ILE A 69 0.04 -7.74 2.99
C ILE A 69 0.45 -8.04 1.54
N GLU A 70 -0.31 -8.86 0.84
CA GLU A 70 -0.07 -9.19 -0.58
C GLU A 70 -0.07 -7.94 -1.46
N ILE A 71 -1.05 -7.05 -1.27
CA ILE A 71 -1.13 -5.78 -2.00
C ILE A 71 0.12 -4.93 -1.77
N MET A 72 0.66 -4.88 -0.54
CA MET A 72 1.88 -4.12 -0.29
C MET A 72 3.09 -4.72 -1.00
N VAL A 73 3.18 -6.06 -1.06
CA VAL A 73 4.23 -6.75 -1.83
C VAL A 73 4.11 -6.42 -3.32
N GLU A 74 2.91 -6.46 -3.89
CA GLU A 74 2.65 -6.06 -5.28
C GLU A 74 3.07 -4.61 -5.54
N VAL A 75 2.73 -3.69 -4.64
CA VAL A 75 3.10 -2.27 -4.74
C VAL A 75 4.62 -2.08 -4.73
N PHE A 76 5.34 -2.82 -3.89
CA PHE A 76 6.80 -2.77 -3.88
C PHE A 76 7.41 -3.38 -5.15
N ALA A 77 6.85 -4.48 -5.66
CA ALA A 77 7.33 -5.10 -6.89
C ALA A 77 7.23 -4.15 -8.10
N ILE A 78 6.11 -3.40 -8.22
CA ILE A 78 5.96 -2.35 -9.24
C ILE A 78 7.04 -1.28 -9.08
N GLY A 79 7.30 -0.85 -7.84
CA GLY A 79 8.35 0.12 -7.55
C GLY A 79 9.75 -0.39 -7.92
N GLU A 80 10.04 -1.67 -7.68
CA GLU A 80 11.33 -2.28 -8.05
C GLU A 80 11.51 -2.33 -9.57
N GLU A 81 10.50 -2.77 -10.31
CA GLU A 81 10.50 -2.79 -11.78
C GLU A 81 10.75 -1.38 -12.36
N ASP A 82 10.08 -0.37 -11.80
CA ASP A 82 10.24 1.02 -12.18
C ASP A 82 11.67 1.54 -11.97
N LEU A 83 12.38 1.06 -10.95
CA LEU A 83 13.75 1.47 -10.64
C LEU A 83 14.80 0.84 -11.56
N GLU A 84 14.45 -0.21 -12.31
CA GLU A 84 15.36 -0.88 -13.26
C GLU A 84 15.87 0.08 -14.35
N LYS A 85 15.10 1.13 -14.69
CA LYS A 85 15.51 2.19 -15.63
C LYS A 85 16.80 2.91 -15.20
N TYR A 86 17.11 2.92 -13.89
CA TYR A 86 18.32 3.55 -13.35
C TYR A 86 19.54 2.62 -13.33
N ARG A 87 19.33 1.30 -13.29
CA ARG A 87 20.44 0.34 -13.31
C ARG A 87 21.18 0.34 -14.64
N LYS A 88 20.46 0.64 -15.73
CA LYS A 88 20.96 0.57 -17.11
C LYS A 88 21.80 1.78 -17.55
N THR A 89 22.03 2.76 -16.69
CA THR A 89 22.75 4.02 -17.03
C THR A 89 24.23 4.05 -16.59
N SER A 90 24.78 2.96 -16.03
CA SER A 90 26.18 2.91 -15.57
C SER A 90 27.20 2.40 -16.62
N LYS A 91 27.04 2.78 -17.90
CA LYS A 91 28.08 2.53 -18.94
C LYS A 91 28.48 3.82 -19.62
#